data_AF-A0A9E0QPN7-F1
#
_entry.id   AF-A0A9E0QPN7-F1
#
_cell.length_a   1.000
_cell.length_b   1.000
_cell.length_c   1.000
_cell.angle_alpha   90.00
_cell.angle_beta   90.00
_cell.angle_gamma   90.00
#
_symmetry.space_group_name_H-M   'P 1'
#
loop_
_entity.id
_entity.type
_entity.pdbx_description
1 polymer ?
#
loop_
_entity_poly.entity_id
_entity_poly.type
_entity_poly.pdbx_seq_one_letter_code
_entity_poly.pdbx_strand_id
1 'polypeptide(L)'
;MIMAVISPLALGLAGCADSTAPAPFAPEYRGIETRLLDGDLVNFHVSMGGARDALDVERYAECAAAQYALIRGYGFARHLRTSVSEEAGIWQGDAVYTISAALPRGLMTIDAEVVAANCAENGIPMV
;
A
#
# COMPACT_ATOMS: atom_id res chain seq x y z
N MET A 1 -24.48 67.05 27.61
CA MET A 1 -23.84 67.01 26.27
C MET A 1 -22.45 66.40 26.47
N ILE A 2 -22.33 65.07 26.53
CA ILE A 2 -22.21 64.09 25.43
C ILE A 2 -20.89 64.25 24.66
N MET A 3 -19.97 63.27 24.84
CA MET A 3 -19.17 62.53 23.84
C MET A 3 -18.10 61.72 24.59
N ALA A 4 -18.45 60.52 25.09
CA ALA A 4 -18.39 59.23 24.38
C ALA A 4 -16.96 58.68 24.22
N VAL A 5 -16.59 57.82 25.16
CA VAL A 5 -15.47 56.86 25.13
C VAL A 5 -15.84 55.66 24.24
N ILE A 6 -14.86 54.85 23.82
CA ILE A 6 -14.88 53.41 23.41
C ILE A 6 -14.30 53.24 21.98
N SER A 7 -13.00 52.96 21.86
CA SER A 7 -12.30 51.65 21.90
C SER A 7 -12.38 50.87 20.56
N PRO A 8 -11.23 50.50 19.94
CA PRO A 8 -11.21 49.80 18.66
C PRO A 8 -11.60 48.32 18.84
N LEU A 9 -12.68 47.90 18.17
CA LEU A 9 -13.08 46.50 18.06
C LEU A 9 -12.13 45.77 17.08
N ALA A 10 -11.17 45.02 17.62
CA ALA A 10 -10.43 44.02 16.85
C ALA A 10 -11.34 42.78 16.66
N LEU A 11 -11.80 42.57 15.43
CA LEU A 11 -12.47 41.32 15.05
C LEU A 11 -11.42 40.20 14.96
N GLY A 12 -11.33 39.38 16.01
CA GLY A 12 -10.62 38.11 15.96
C GLY A 12 -11.46 37.08 15.20
N LEU A 13 -10.99 36.65 14.03
CA LEU A 13 -11.50 35.44 13.38
C LEU A 13 -11.00 34.22 14.17
N ALA A 14 -11.81 33.72 15.10
CA ALA A 14 -11.62 32.40 15.67
C ALA A 14 -12.14 31.36 14.66
N GLY A 15 -11.29 30.93 13.73
CA GLY A 15 -11.53 29.73 12.94
C GLY A 15 -11.28 28.52 13.83
N CYS A 16 -12.35 27.82 14.24
CA CYS A 16 -12.22 26.46 14.74
C CYS A 16 -11.69 25.60 13.59
N ALA A 17 -10.39 25.33 13.56
CA ALA A 17 -9.84 24.27 12.75
C ALA A 17 -10.26 22.95 13.40
N ASP A 18 -11.33 22.34 12.89
CA ASP A 18 -11.68 20.96 13.22
C ASP A 18 -10.50 20.06 12.82
N SER A 19 -9.65 19.81 13.80
CA SER A 19 -8.51 18.92 13.69
C SER A 19 -9.02 17.49 13.90
N THR A 20 -9.80 16.98 12.93
CA THR A 20 -10.18 15.57 12.92
C THR A 20 -8.90 14.77 12.72
N ALA A 21 -8.45 14.09 13.78
CA ALA A 21 -7.32 13.20 13.71
C ALA A 21 -7.58 12.11 12.64
N PRO A 22 -6.59 11.72 11.82
CA PRO A 22 -6.74 10.62 10.88
C PRO A 22 -7.20 9.36 11.63
N ALA A 23 -8.14 8.63 11.03
CA ALA A 23 -8.53 7.33 11.57
C ALA A 23 -7.30 6.41 11.68
N PRO A 24 -7.22 5.57 12.72
CA PRO A 24 -6.11 4.64 12.87
C PRO A 24 -6.04 3.69 11.67
N PHE A 25 -4.81 3.38 11.23
CA PHE A 25 -4.59 2.41 10.16
C PHE A 25 -4.96 1.01 10.66
N ALA A 26 -6.01 0.43 10.07
CA ALA A 26 -6.55 -0.87 10.43
C ALA A 26 -6.78 -1.69 9.14
N PRO A 27 -5.72 -2.26 8.56
CA PRO A 27 -5.80 -3.00 7.30
C PRO A 27 -6.56 -4.32 7.48
N GLU A 28 -7.48 -4.61 6.57
CA GLU A 28 -8.15 -5.92 6.44
C GLU A 28 -7.62 -6.59 5.17
N TYR A 29 -6.71 -7.54 5.31
CA TYR A 29 -6.19 -8.31 4.18
C TYR A 29 -7.17 -9.44 3.81
N ARG A 30 -7.79 -9.35 2.64
CA ARG A 30 -8.92 -10.20 2.24
C ARG A 30 -8.51 -11.37 1.33
N GLY A 31 -7.22 -11.65 1.23
CA GLY A 31 -6.64 -12.76 0.47
C GLY A 31 -5.82 -12.34 -0.75
N ILE A 32 -5.16 -13.35 -1.34
CA ILE A 32 -4.28 -13.26 -2.50
C ILE A 32 -4.68 -14.38 -3.48
N GLU A 33 -5.04 -14.02 -4.71
CA GLU A 33 -5.13 -14.97 -5.82
C GLU A 33 -3.85 -14.90 -6.65
N THR A 34 -3.12 -16.01 -6.73
CA THR A 34 -1.93 -16.10 -7.57
C THR A 34 -2.25 -16.78 -8.90
N ARG A 35 -1.95 -16.10 -10.00
CA ARG A 35 -2.10 -16.62 -11.36
C ARG A 35 -0.75 -16.65 -12.07
N LEU A 36 -0.27 -17.85 -12.38
CA LEU A 36 0.88 -18.01 -13.28
C LEU A 36 0.42 -17.65 -14.71
N LEU A 37 1.13 -16.73 -15.36
CA LEU A 37 0.81 -16.30 -16.72
C LEU A 37 1.61 -17.11 -17.75
N ASP A 38 2.92 -16.93 -17.77
CA ASP A 38 3.84 -17.68 -18.63
C ASP A 38 5.25 -17.67 -18.05
N GLY A 39 5.97 -18.79 -18.14
CA GLY A 39 7.34 -18.92 -17.66
C GLY A 39 7.53 -18.44 -16.21
N ASP A 40 8.22 -17.31 -16.05
CA ASP A 40 8.51 -16.65 -14.77
C ASP A 40 7.56 -15.49 -14.45
N LEU A 41 6.57 -15.21 -15.31
CA LEU A 41 5.61 -14.14 -15.17
C LEU A 41 4.41 -14.58 -14.33
N VAL A 42 4.16 -13.86 -13.25
CA VAL A 42 3.11 -14.16 -12.27
C VAL A 42 2.30 -12.91 -11.99
N ASN A 43 0.99 -13.08 -11.87
CA ASN A 43 0.07 -12.02 -11.51
C ASN A 43 -0.61 -12.34 -10.17
N PHE A 44 -0.51 -11.40 -9.23
CA PHE A 44 -1.16 -11.45 -7.93
C PHE A 44 -2.35 -10.50 -7.94
N HIS A 45 -3.53 -11.04 -7.64
CA HIS A 45 -4.73 -10.24 -7.38
C HIS A 45 -4.89 -10.19 -5.86
N VAL A 46 -4.80 -9.00 -5.28
CA VAL A 46 -4.92 -8.80 -3.85
C VAL A 46 -6.16 -7.98 -3.52
N SER A 47 -6.81 -8.28 -2.40
CA SER A 47 -7.93 -7.48 -1.92
C SER A 47 -7.71 -7.02 -0.49
N MET A 48 -7.99 -5.75 -0.22
CA MET A 48 -7.70 -5.09 1.05
C MET A 48 -8.81 -4.11 1.43
N GLY A 49 -9.27 -4.16 2.68
CA GLY A 49 -10.07 -3.10 3.30
C GLY A 49 -9.18 -2.19 4.15
N GLY A 50 -9.62 -0.95 4.36
CA GLY A 50 -8.91 -0.02 5.27
C GLY A 50 -7.53 0.45 4.79
N ALA A 51 -7.23 0.29 3.50
CA ALA A 51 -6.05 0.90 2.88
C ALA A 51 -6.18 2.43 2.90
N ARG A 52 -5.06 3.13 3.10
CA ARG A 52 -5.01 4.61 3.08
C ARG A 52 -4.92 5.15 1.66
N ASP A 53 -4.22 4.42 0.80
CA ASP A 53 -3.98 4.75 -0.60
C ASP A 53 -3.58 3.48 -1.38
N ALA A 54 -3.27 3.67 -2.66
CA ALA A 54 -2.82 2.59 -3.54
C ALA A 54 -1.49 1.94 -3.09
N LEU A 55 -0.65 2.67 -2.34
CA LEU A 55 0.65 2.16 -1.91
C LEU A 55 0.49 1.04 -0.87
N ASP A 56 -0.52 1.11 -0.01
CA ASP A 56 -0.83 0.02 0.92
C ASP A 56 -1.20 -1.28 0.18
N VAL A 57 -1.92 -1.17 -0.95
CA VAL A 57 -2.29 -2.31 -1.81
C VAL A 57 -1.08 -2.83 -2.58
N GLU A 58 -0.25 -1.94 -3.11
CA GLU A 58 1.01 -2.29 -3.79
C GLU A 58 1.96 -3.04 -2.86
N ARG A 59 2.12 -2.57 -1.61
CA ARG A 59 2.92 -3.27 -0.59
C ARG A 59 2.38 -4.66 -0.29
N TYR A 60 1.06 -4.81 -0.20
CA TYR A 60 0.46 -6.12 0.02
C TYR A 60 0.75 -7.08 -1.15
N ALA A 61 0.66 -6.60 -2.39
CA ALA A 61 1.01 -7.38 -3.57
C ALA A 61 2.51 -7.70 -3.67
N GLU A 62 3.38 -6.78 -3.24
CA GLU A 62 4.83 -6.98 -3.16
C GLU A 62 5.19 -8.09 -2.16
N CYS A 63 4.53 -8.10 -1.00
CA CYS A 63 4.67 -9.16 0.01
C CYS A 63 4.26 -10.54 -0.54
N ALA A 64 3.13 -10.62 -1.26
CA ALA A 64 2.71 -11.84 -1.95
C ALA A 64 3.74 -12.31 -2.99
N ALA A 65 4.27 -11.38 -3.80
CA ALA A 65 5.26 -11.71 -4.82
C ALA A 65 6.58 -12.23 -4.23
N ALA A 66 7.06 -11.62 -3.15
CA ALA A 66 8.27 -12.04 -2.45
C ALA A 66 8.14 -13.47 -1.90
N GLN A 67 7.06 -13.76 -1.17
CA GLN A 67 6.85 -15.09 -0.61
C GLN A 67 6.65 -16.15 -1.69
N TYR A 68 5.96 -15.81 -2.78
CA TYR A 68 5.78 -16.72 -3.91
C TYR A 68 7.12 -17.06 -4.58
N ALA A 69 7.99 -16.07 -4.78
CA ALA A 69 9.33 -16.29 -5.31
C ALA A 69 10.11 -17.29 -4.44
N LEU A 70 10.11 -17.10 -3.11
CA LEU A 70 10.78 -18.00 -2.16
C LEU A 70 10.21 -19.43 -2.20
N ILE A 71 8.88 -19.60 -2.22
CA ILE A 71 8.24 -20.93 -2.29
C ILE A 71 8.60 -21.67 -3.59
N ARG A 72 8.85 -20.92 -4.67
CA ARG A 72 9.30 -21.46 -5.96
C ARG A 72 10.81 -21.69 -6.04
N GLY A 73 11.57 -21.41 -4.97
CA GLY A 73 13.02 -21.59 -4.92
C GLY A 73 13.82 -20.46 -5.59
N TYR A 74 13.22 -19.29 -5.76
CA TYR A 74 13.85 -18.10 -6.32
C TYR A 74 14.23 -17.10 -5.22
N GLY A 75 15.19 -16.21 -5.53
CA GLY A 75 15.66 -15.18 -4.58
C GLY A 75 15.21 -13.76 -4.94
N PHE A 76 14.64 -13.56 -6.14
CA PHE A 76 14.29 -12.24 -6.63
C PHE A 76 12.93 -12.24 -7.31
N ALA A 77 12.30 -11.07 -7.33
CA ALA A 77 11.28 -10.75 -8.29
C ALA A 77 11.54 -9.37 -8.89
N ARG A 78 10.87 -9.06 -10.00
CA ARG A 78 10.88 -7.73 -10.60
C ARG A 78 9.45 -7.31 -10.87
N HIS A 79 9.08 -6.15 -10.36
CA HIS A 79 7.79 -5.56 -10.59
C HIS A 79 7.67 -5.06 -12.04
N LEU A 80 6.55 -5.36 -12.70
CA LEU A 80 6.26 -4.85 -14.04
C LEU A 80 5.15 -3.80 -14.05
N ARG A 81 4.11 -4.03 -13.24
CA ARG A 81 2.90 -3.20 -13.20
C ARG A 81 2.10 -3.55 -11.97
N THR A 82 1.49 -2.54 -11.35
CA THR A 82 0.30 -2.71 -10.52
C THR A 82 -0.81 -1.83 -11.06
N SER A 83 -2.04 -2.35 -11.09
CA SER A 83 -3.27 -1.58 -11.26
C SER A 83 -4.02 -1.63 -9.95
N VAL A 84 -4.47 -0.48 -9.44
CA VAL A 84 -5.25 -0.41 -8.21
C VAL A 84 -6.60 0.24 -8.49
N SER A 85 -7.65 -0.35 -7.95
CA SER A 85 -9.01 0.19 -7.94
C SER A 85 -9.61 0.12 -6.53
N GLU A 86 -10.59 0.96 -6.26
CA GLU A 86 -11.35 0.97 -5.02
C GLU A 86 -12.84 1.01 -5.34
N GLU A 87 -13.58 0.07 -4.76
CA GLU A 87 -15.03 -0.02 -4.88
C GLU A 87 -15.64 -0.35 -3.53
N ALA A 88 -16.55 0.51 -3.05
CA ALA A 88 -17.27 0.34 -1.79
C ALA A 88 -16.36 0.10 -0.56
N GLY A 89 -15.22 0.80 -0.49
CA GLY A 89 -14.23 0.69 0.58
C GLY A 89 -13.31 -0.52 0.47
N ILE A 90 -13.47 -1.34 -0.57
CA ILE A 90 -12.60 -2.49 -0.86
C ILE A 90 -11.65 -2.11 -1.97
N TRP A 91 -10.36 -2.24 -1.68
CA TRP A 91 -9.29 -2.02 -2.62
C TRP A 91 -8.92 -3.34 -3.29
N GLN A 92 -8.67 -3.27 -4.59
CA GLN A 92 -8.19 -4.39 -5.41
C GLN A 92 -6.90 -3.99 -6.10
N GLY A 93 -5.91 -4.89 -6.08
CA GLY A 93 -4.63 -4.70 -6.74
C GLY A 93 -4.33 -5.85 -7.69
N ASP A 94 -4.13 -5.53 -8.97
CA ASP A 94 -3.66 -6.47 -9.99
C ASP A 94 -2.18 -6.19 -10.28
N ALA A 95 -1.30 -6.98 -9.67
CA ALA A 95 0.15 -6.75 -9.75
C ALA A 95 0.84 -7.87 -10.52
N VAL A 96 1.70 -7.51 -11.47
CA VAL A 96 2.44 -8.44 -12.34
C VAL A 96 3.93 -8.35 -12.03
N TYR A 97 4.55 -9.51 -11.81
CA TYR A 97 5.95 -9.66 -11.49
C TYR A 97 6.59 -10.75 -12.35
N THR A 98 7.90 -10.64 -12.59
CA THR A 98 8.73 -11.78 -13.01
C THR A 98 9.54 -12.30 -11.83
N ILE A 99 9.63 -13.61 -11.61
CA ILE A 99 10.44 -14.23 -10.54
C ILE A 99 11.76 -14.80 -11.08
N SER A 100 12.85 -14.75 -10.32
CA SER A 100 14.16 -15.16 -10.84
C SER A 100 15.12 -15.69 -9.76
N ALA A 101 15.97 -16.64 -10.15
CA ALA A 101 17.03 -17.18 -9.29
C ALA A 101 18.22 -16.23 -9.15
N ALA A 102 18.49 -15.42 -10.17
CA ALA A 102 19.56 -14.43 -10.19
C ALA A 102 18.99 -13.03 -10.32
N LEU A 103 19.76 -12.02 -9.92
CA LEU A 103 19.34 -10.63 -9.94
C LEU A 103 18.83 -10.22 -11.35
N PRO A 104 17.53 -9.92 -11.50
CA PRO A 104 16.95 -9.46 -12.76
C PRO A 104 17.61 -8.16 -13.25
N ARG A 105 17.78 -8.04 -14.57
CA ARG A 105 18.12 -6.75 -15.18
C ARG A 105 16.91 -5.81 -15.12
N GLY A 106 17.16 -4.52 -14.99
CA GLY A 106 16.13 -3.48 -15.00
C GLY A 106 15.98 -2.79 -13.65
N LEU A 107 14.91 -2.01 -13.52
CA LEU A 107 14.53 -1.30 -12.30
C LEU A 107 13.47 -2.11 -11.54
N MET A 108 13.21 -1.70 -10.29
CA MET A 108 12.15 -2.28 -9.43
C MET A 108 12.33 -3.79 -9.20
N THR A 109 13.59 -4.19 -9.05
CA THR A 109 13.98 -5.52 -8.59
C THR A 109 13.86 -5.59 -7.08
N ILE A 110 13.23 -6.65 -6.59
CA ILE A 110 13.10 -6.95 -5.18
C ILE A 110 13.97 -8.16 -4.81
N ASP A 111 14.63 -8.07 -3.66
CA ASP A 111 15.19 -9.22 -2.98
C ASP A 111 14.06 -9.87 -2.16
N ALA A 112 13.72 -11.11 -2.52
CA ALA A 112 12.54 -11.77 -1.98
C ALA A 112 12.69 -12.09 -0.48
N GLU A 113 13.89 -12.38 -0.01
CA GLU A 113 14.14 -12.68 1.41
C GLU A 113 14.00 -11.40 2.24
N VAL A 114 14.59 -10.30 1.79
CA VAL A 114 14.52 -9.00 2.48
C VAL A 114 13.08 -8.49 2.55
N VAL A 115 12.34 -8.56 1.43
CA VAL A 115 10.94 -8.12 1.41
C VAL A 115 10.06 -9.01 2.28
N ALA A 116 10.18 -10.34 2.17
CA ALA A 116 9.38 -11.25 2.99
C ALA A 116 9.62 -11.04 4.50
N ALA A 117 10.88 -10.81 4.90
CA ALA A 117 11.21 -10.45 6.26
C ALA A 117 10.55 -9.13 6.69
N ASN A 118 10.63 -8.08 5.86
CA ASN A 118 9.96 -6.81 6.14
C ASN A 118 8.44 -6.96 6.26
N CYS A 119 7.81 -7.76 5.41
CA CYS A 119 6.37 -8.03 5.45
C CYS A 119 5.97 -8.74 6.75
N ALA A 120 6.76 -9.73 7.18
CA ALA A 120 6.54 -10.42 8.45
C ALA A 120 6.67 -9.48 9.65
N GLU A 121 7.69 -8.61 9.66
CA GLU A 121 7.88 -7.60 10.72
C GLU A 121 6.73 -6.59 10.80
N ASN A 122 6.12 -6.27 9.66
CA ASN A 122 5.01 -5.31 9.57
C ASN A 122 3.63 -5.98 9.64
N GLY A 123 3.56 -7.30 9.85
CA GLY A 123 2.30 -8.03 9.95
C GLY A 123 1.48 -8.07 8.65
N ILE A 124 2.14 -7.94 7.49
CA ILE A 124 1.49 -8.06 6.18
C ILE A 124 1.47 -9.54 5.79
N PRO A 125 0.29 -10.17 5.62
CA PRO A 125 0.20 -11.56 5.23
C PRO A 125 0.73 -11.76 3.81
N MET A 126 1.22 -12.95 3.53
CA MET A 126 1.86 -13.30 2.26
C MET A 126 1.22 -14.52 1.58
N VAL A 127 0.33 -15.22 2.28
CA VAL A 127 -0.46 -16.39 1.85
C VAL A 127 -1.81 -16.42 2.56
#